data_AF-A0A380FFY7-F1
#
_entry.id   AF-A0A380FFY7-F1
#
_cell.length_a   1.000
_cell.length_b   1.000
_cell.length_c   1.000
_cell.angle_alpha   90.00
_cell.angle_beta   90.00
_cell.angle_gamma   90.00
#
_symmetry.space_group_name_H-M   'P 1'
#
loop_
_entity.id
_entity.type
_entity.pdbx_description
1 polymer ?
#
loop_
_entity_poly.entity_id
_entity_poly.type
_entity_poly.pdbx_seq_one_letter_code
_entity_poly.pdbx_strand_id
1 'polypeptide(L)'
;MKRFLQLILVSILIGLICLFISHKYTAKEHTKSGEKIYVYNWGEYIDPSLIKKFQKETGIEVVYETFDSNEAMEAKIRNGGTHYDVAFPSDYTVEKMKSEHLLLPLNHKKIPNIKNLDSDYMNMPYDRGNKYSMPYFFGTVGIFI
;
A
#
# COMPACT_ATOMS: atom_id res chain seq x y z
N MET A 1 -0.77 56.33 2.09
CA MET A 1 -0.18 55.23 2.89
C MET A 1 -1.24 54.37 3.62
N LYS A 2 -2.15 54.94 4.42
CA LYS A 2 -3.17 54.16 5.17
C LYS A 2 -4.12 53.31 4.29
N ARG A 3 -4.62 53.85 3.17
CA ARG A 3 -5.47 53.11 2.22
C ARG A 3 -4.75 51.94 1.54
N PHE A 4 -3.45 52.08 1.26
CA PHE A 4 -2.64 51.02 0.66
C PHE A 4 -2.41 49.87 1.65
N LEU A 5 -2.14 50.20 2.92
CA LEU A 5 -1.99 49.22 4.00
C LEU A 5 -3.30 48.46 4.28
N GLN A 6 -4.45 49.14 4.19
CA GLN A 6 -5.76 48.51 4.33
C GLN A 6 -6.05 47.49 3.22
N LEU A 7 -5.65 47.77 1.98
CA LEU A 7 -5.84 46.83 0.86
C LEU A 7 -4.99 45.57 1.02
N ILE A 8 -3.76 45.69 1.56
CA ILE A 8 -2.89 44.55 1.86
C ILE A 8 -3.46 43.69 3.00
N LEU A 9 -4.01 44.31 4.04
CA LEU A 9 -4.63 43.57 5.15
C LEU A 9 -5.88 42.81 4.71
N VAL A 10 -6.69 43.39 3.83
CA VAL A 10 -7.88 42.73 3.27
C VAL A 10 -7.50 41.55 2.38
N SER A 11 -6.46 41.65 1.56
CA SER A 11 -6.03 40.54 0.71
C SER A 11 -5.45 39.36 1.52
N ILE A 12 -4.70 39.64 2.59
CA ILE A 12 -4.21 38.60 3.51
C ILE A 12 -5.38 37.92 4.24
N LEU A 13 -6.38 38.69 4.69
CA LEU A 13 -7.55 38.14 5.36
C LEU A 13 -8.36 37.23 4.43
N ILE A 14 -8.57 37.65 3.17
CA ILE A 14 -9.24 36.82 2.15
C ILE A 14 -8.43 35.55 1.88
N GLY A 15 -7.10 35.64 1.76
CA GLY A 15 -6.23 34.47 1.57
C GLY A 15 -6.32 33.46 2.71
N LEU A 16 -6.34 33.93 3.96
CA LEU A 16 -6.51 33.08 5.15
C LEU A 16 -7.89 32.44 5.21
N ILE A 17 -8.94 33.17 4.83
CA ILE A 17 -10.31 32.63 4.73
C ILE A 17 -10.36 31.54 3.65
N CYS A 18 -9.77 31.76 2.48
CA CYS A 18 -9.69 30.75 1.42
C CYS A 18 -8.93 29.49 1.86
N LEU A 19 -7.81 29.63 2.58
CA LEU A 19 -7.06 28.50 3.13
C LEU A 19 -7.87 27.72 4.17
N PHE A 20 -8.59 28.43 5.05
CA PHE A 20 -9.41 27.80 6.08
C PHE A 20 -10.62 27.07 5.50
N ILE A 21 -11.25 27.67 4.47
CA ILE A 21 -12.31 27.06 3.70
C ILE A 21 -11.80 25.80 2.98
N SER A 22 -10.69 25.91 2.25
CA SER A 22 -10.06 24.78 1.55
C SER A 22 -9.75 23.62 2.51
N HIS A 23 -9.16 23.92 3.68
CA HIS A 23 -8.90 22.91 4.71
C HIS A 23 -10.17 22.20 5.22
N LYS A 24 -11.28 22.94 5.37
CA LYS A 24 -12.57 22.35 5.75
C LYS A 24 -13.23 21.52 4.64
N TYR A 25 -13.03 21.87 3.37
CA TYR A 25 -13.52 21.08 2.25
C TYR A 25 -12.70 19.79 2.06
N THR A 26 -11.37 19.85 2.18
CA THR A 26 -10.51 18.65 2.12
C THR A 26 -10.80 17.66 3.26
N ALA A 27 -11.18 18.14 4.45
CA ALA A 27 -11.52 17.27 5.58
C ALA A 27 -12.90 16.58 5.46
N LYS A 28 -13.78 17.03 4.56
CA LYS A 28 -15.19 16.59 4.49
C LYS A 28 -15.52 15.70 3.28
N GLU A 29 -14.59 15.52 2.34
CA GLU A 29 -14.78 14.73 1.10
C GLU A 29 -14.27 13.28 1.17
N HIS A 30 -13.96 12.73 2.34
CA HIS A 30 -13.67 11.30 2.50
C HIS A 30 -14.96 10.45 2.58
N THR A 31 -15.83 10.54 1.57
CA THR A 31 -16.88 9.51 1.36
C THR A 31 -17.15 9.31 -0.13
N LYS A 32 -16.70 8.14 -0.62
CA LYS A 32 -17.17 7.38 -1.79
C LYS A 32 -16.99 8.00 -3.18
N SER A 33 -15.75 8.32 -3.54
CA SER A 33 -15.25 8.01 -4.89
C SER A 33 -14.55 6.65 -4.80
N GLY A 34 -14.84 5.73 -5.73
CA GLY A 34 -14.50 4.30 -5.62
C GLY A 34 -13.06 4.05 -5.19
N GLU A 35 -12.88 3.59 -3.95
CA GLU A 35 -11.57 3.22 -3.42
C GLU A 35 -11.04 2.04 -4.23
N LYS A 36 -9.81 2.19 -4.73
CA LYS A 36 -9.10 1.13 -5.45
C LYS A 36 -7.93 0.65 -4.60
N ILE A 37 -7.66 -0.64 -4.69
CA ILE A 37 -6.41 -1.23 -4.19
C ILE A 37 -5.67 -1.88 -5.36
N TYR A 38 -4.40 -1.52 -5.51
CA TYR A 38 -3.52 -2.03 -6.55
C TYR A 38 -2.71 -3.20 -5.99
N VAL A 39 -2.96 -4.38 -6.54
CA VAL A 39 -2.36 -5.63 -6.09
C VAL A 39 -1.47 -6.20 -7.18
N TYR A 40 -0.22 -6.52 -6.83
CA TYR A 40 0.74 -7.13 -7.75
C TYR A 40 1.23 -8.47 -7.22
N ASN A 41 0.84 -9.56 -7.85
CA ASN A 41 1.07 -10.91 -7.33
C ASN A 41 1.60 -11.87 -8.40
N TRP A 42 1.98 -13.08 -8.02
CA TRP A 42 2.26 -14.17 -8.94
C TRP A 42 0.99 -14.59 -9.71
N GLY A 43 1.20 -15.10 -10.93
CA GLY A 43 0.15 -15.78 -11.70
C GLY A 43 -0.41 -16.99 -10.94
N GLU A 44 -1.73 -17.20 -11.03
CA GLU A 44 -2.43 -18.34 -10.44
C GLU A 44 -2.27 -18.52 -8.91
N TYR A 45 -1.88 -17.45 -8.19
CA TYR A 45 -1.53 -17.51 -6.76
C TYR A 45 -2.63 -17.03 -5.81
N ILE A 46 -3.83 -16.78 -6.33
CA ILE A 46 -5.04 -16.47 -5.57
C ILE A 46 -6.24 -17.07 -6.28
N ASP A 47 -7.24 -17.54 -5.53
CA ASP A 47 -8.54 -17.86 -6.10
C ASP A 47 -9.27 -16.56 -6.50
N PRO A 48 -9.63 -16.36 -7.79
CA PRO A 48 -10.36 -15.18 -8.26
C PRO A 48 -11.70 -14.96 -7.54
N SER A 49 -12.29 -16.01 -6.96
CA SER A 49 -13.51 -15.92 -6.15
C SER A 49 -13.29 -15.07 -4.88
N LEU A 50 -12.10 -15.11 -4.29
CA LEU A 50 -11.73 -14.32 -3.12
C LEU A 50 -11.62 -12.83 -3.44
N ILE A 51 -11.11 -12.48 -4.63
CA ILE A 51 -11.09 -11.09 -5.11
C ILE A 51 -12.53 -10.58 -5.22
N LYS A 52 -13.42 -11.34 -5.89
CA LYS A 52 -14.83 -10.96 -6.02
C LYS A 52 -15.52 -10.82 -4.67
N LYS A 53 -15.25 -11.73 -3.74
CA LYS A 53 -15.77 -11.68 -2.38
C LYS A 53 -15.28 -10.44 -1.63
N PHE A 54 -13.98 -10.13 -1.68
CA PHE A 54 -13.40 -8.93 -1.08
C PHE A 54 -14.05 -7.65 -1.62
N GLN A 55 -14.17 -7.52 -2.94
CA GLN A 55 -14.81 -6.35 -3.55
C GLN A 55 -16.28 -6.22 -3.13
N LYS A 56 -17.01 -7.33 -3.03
CA LYS A 56 -18.41 -7.35 -2.59
C LYS A 56 -18.56 -6.94 -1.12
N GLU A 57 -17.67 -7.41 -0.25
CA GLU A 57 -17.72 -7.18 1.20
C GLU A 57 -17.28 -5.76 1.58
N THR A 58 -16.30 -5.21 0.87
CA THR A 58 -15.68 -3.92 1.20
C THR A 58 -16.18 -2.77 0.33
N GLY A 59 -16.64 -3.05 -0.88
CA GLY A 59 -16.91 -2.04 -1.92
C GLY A 59 -15.66 -1.45 -2.56
N ILE A 60 -14.46 -1.95 -2.23
CA ILE A 60 -13.18 -1.53 -2.82
C ILE A 60 -12.97 -2.28 -4.12
N GLU A 61 -12.61 -1.59 -5.19
CA GLU A 61 -12.21 -2.19 -6.46
C GLU A 61 -10.76 -2.69 -6.38
N VAL A 62 -10.51 -3.91 -6.84
CA VAL A 62 -9.17 -4.51 -6.87
C VAL A 62 -8.62 -4.42 -8.29
N VAL A 63 -7.59 -3.60 -8.47
CA VAL A 63 -6.79 -3.58 -9.69
C VAL A 63 -5.70 -4.62 -9.52
N TYR A 64 -5.91 -5.80 -10.11
CA TYR A 64 -5.03 -6.96 -9.96
C TYR A 64 -4.12 -7.12 -11.17
N GLU A 65 -2.82 -7.15 -10.95
CA GLU A 65 -1.81 -7.43 -11.96
C GLU A 65 -0.93 -8.61 -11.54
N THR A 66 -0.43 -9.36 -12.52
CA THR A 66 0.44 -10.51 -12.30
C THR A 66 1.87 -10.27 -12.78
N PHE A 67 2.83 -10.93 -12.14
CA PHE A 67 4.22 -11.03 -12.58
C PHE A 67 4.73 -12.46 -12.56
N ASP A 68 5.79 -12.71 -13.34
CA ASP A 68 6.36 -14.04 -13.54
C ASP A 68 7.76 -14.20 -12.91
N SER A 69 8.33 -13.12 -12.37
CA SER A 69 9.58 -13.17 -11.59
C SER A 69 9.67 -12.04 -10.56
N ASN A 70 10.44 -12.30 -9.50
CA ASN A 70 10.78 -11.28 -8.49
C ASN A 70 11.48 -10.08 -9.12
N GLU A 71 12.38 -10.29 -10.08
CA GLU A 71 13.15 -9.25 -10.72
C GLU A 71 12.26 -8.33 -11.57
N ALA A 72 11.29 -8.89 -12.29
CA ALA A 72 10.32 -8.12 -13.05
C ALA A 72 9.43 -7.26 -12.13
N MET A 73 8.95 -7.85 -11.03
CA MET A 73 8.15 -7.15 -10.04
C MET A 73 8.92 -5.98 -9.41
N GLU A 74 10.14 -6.26 -8.92
CA GLU A 74 10.98 -5.27 -8.26
C GLU A 74 11.34 -4.12 -9.19
N ALA A 75 11.73 -4.42 -10.43
CA ALA A 75 12.06 -3.39 -11.42
C ALA A 75 10.86 -2.46 -11.68
N LYS A 76 9.65 -3.01 -11.77
CA LYS A 76 8.44 -2.22 -12.00
C LYS A 76 8.09 -1.34 -10.81
N ILE A 77 8.20 -1.86 -9.58
CA ILE A 77 7.99 -1.07 -8.35
C ILE A 77 9.03 0.06 -8.26
N ARG A 78 10.31 -0.24 -8.51
CA ARG A 78 11.40 0.74 -8.45
C ARG A 78 11.23 1.86 -9.48
N ASN A 79 10.77 1.54 -10.68
CA ASN A 79 10.55 2.53 -11.73
C ASN A 79 9.44 3.53 -11.38
N GLY A 80 8.52 3.18 -10.46
CA GLY A 80 7.54 4.11 -9.90
C GLY A 80 6.42 4.56 -10.87
N GLY A 81 6.40 4.05 -12.10
CA GLY A 81 5.38 4.38 -13.10
C GLY A 81 3.99 3.82 -12.78
N THR A 82 3.92 2.80 -11.93
CA THR A 82 2.68 2.25 -11.38
C THR A 82 2.83 2.12 -9.88
N HIS A 83 1.83 2.62 -9.14
CA HIS A 83 1.79 2.46 -7.69
C HIS A 83 1.12 1.13 -7.35
N TYR A 84 1.69 0.39 -6.40
CA TYR A 84 1.13 -0.84 -5.88
C TYR A 84 0.99 -0.73 -4.36
N ASP A 85 -0.19 -1.04 -3.85
CA ASP A 85 -0.50 -1.02 -2.42
C ASP A 85 -0.04 -2.32 -1.74
N VAL A 86 -0.13 -3.45 -2.47
CA VAL A 86 0.26 -4.79 -1.98
C VAL A 86 1.02 -5.53 -3.06
N ALA A 87 2.19 -6.06 -2.69
CA ALA A 87 3.00 -6.93 -3.54
C ALA A 87 3.34 -8.25 -2.84
N PHE A 88 3.68 -9.29 -3.59
CA PHE A 88 3.95 -10.65 -3.08
C PHE A 88 5.38 -11.15 -3.41
N PRO A 89 6.44 -10.44 -2.96
CA PRO A 89 7.83 -10.84 -3.17
C PRO A 89 8.19 -12.13 -2.42
N SER A 90 9.19 -12.88 -2.93
CA SER A 90 9.88 -13.91 -2.15
C SER A 90 10.76 -13.30 -1.04
N ASP A 91 11.21 -14.13 -0.11
CA ASP A 91 12.02 -13.76 1.07
C ASP A 91 13.27 -12.94 0.75
N TYR A 92 14.09 -13.37 -0.22
CA TYR A 92 15.29 -12.64 -0.64
C TYR A 92 14.96 -11.28 -1.25
N THR A 93 13.83 -11.18 -1.95
CA THR A 93 13.37 -9.94 -2.57
C THR A 93 12.85 -8.97 -1.52
N VAL A 94 12.18 -9.45 -0.47
CA VAL A 94 11.83 -8.62 0.71
C VAL A 94 13.08 -8.01 1.31
N GLU A 95 14.13 -8.81 1.53
CA GLU A 95 15.39 -8.33 2.10
C GLU A 95 16.02 -7.22 1.26
N LYS A 96 16.07 -7.42 -0.07
CA LYS A 96 16.58 -6.43 -1.02
C LYS A 96 15.72 -5.17 -1.08
N MET A 97 14.41 -5.29 -1.27
CA MET A 97 13.51 -4.13 -1.35
C MET A 97 13.52 -3.31 -0.06
N LYS A 98 13.67 -3.97 1.10
CA LYS A 98 13.84 -3.30 2.40
C LYS A 98 15.14 -2.48 2.45
N SER A 99 16.27 -3.02 1.98
CA SER A 99 17.56 -2.31 1.99
C SER A 99 17.57 -1.12 1.02
N GLU A 100 16.73 -1.17 -0.01
CA GLU A 100 16.58 -0.12 -1.02
C GLU A 100 15.43 0.87 -0.71
N HIS A 101 14.82 0.78 0.48
CA HIS A 101 13.73 1.66 0.92
C HIS A 101 12.49 1.63 0.02
N LEU A 102 12.22 0.49 -0.63
CA LEU A 102 11.05 0.31 -1.49
C LEU A 102 9.81 -0.20 -0.72
N LEU A 103 9.95 -0.54 0.56
CA LEU A 103 8.86 -1.08 1.40
C LEU A 103 8.48 -0.11 2.52
N LEU A 104 7.18 0.01 2.78
CA LEU A 104 6.66 0.72 3.95
C LEU A 104 6.54 -0.23 5.15
N PRO A 105 6.84 0.24 6.38
CA PRO A 105 6.65 -0.58 7.57
C PRO A 105 5.17 -0.84 7.81
N LEU A 106 4.84 -2.10 8.12
CA LEU A 106 3.49 -2.54 8.42
C LEU A 106 3.04 -2.03 9.79
N ASN A 107 1.81 -1.54 9.86
CA ASN A 107 1.16 -1.25 11.13
C ASN A 107 0.40 -2.49 11.62
N HIS A 108 1.03 -3.29 12.46
CA HIS A 108 0.44 -4.53 12.99
C HIS A 108 -0.88 -4.33 13.74
N LYS A 109 -1.13 -3.13 14.28
CA LYS A 109 -2.44 -2.82 14.92
C LYS A 109 -3.60 -2.86 13.92
N LYS A 110 -3.33 -2.68 12.63
CA LYS A 110 -4.31 -2.79 11.55
C LYS A 110 -4.43 -4.20 10.97
N ILE A 111 -3.67 -5.18 11.50
CA ILE A 111 -3.64 -6.57 11.03
C ILE A 111 -4.05 -7.49 12.19
N PRO A 112 -5.31 -7.43 12.67
CA PRO A 112 -5.74 -8.21 13.84
C PRO A 112 -5.67 -9.73 13.62
N ASN A 113 -5.62 -10.17 12.36
CA ASN A 113 -5.51 -11.58 11.97
C ASN A 113 -4.07 -12.12 12.02
N ILE A 114 -3.07 -11.30 12.39
CA ILE A 114 -1.69 -11.75 12.60
C ILE A 114 -1.62 -12.88 13.64
N LYS A 115 -2.57 -12.91 14.59
CA LYS A 115 -2.74 -13.98 15.58
C LYS A 115 -3.03 -15.37 15.01
N ASN A 116 -3.46 -15.44 13.74
CA ASN A 116 -3.78 -16.69 13.06
C ASN A 116 -2.56 -17.28 12.32
N LEU A 117 -1.43 -16.57 12.31
CA LEU A 117 -0.21 -17.01 11.65
C LEU A 117 0.56 -17.96 12.56
N ASP A 118 1.15 -18.98 11.94
CA ASP A 118 2.05 -19.91 12.63
C ASP A 118 3.37 -19.20 12.96
N SER A 119 3.79 -19.31 14.22
CA SER A 119 5.00 -18.67 14.74
C SER A 119 6.28 -19.12 14.05
N ASP A 120 6.30 -20.31 13.46
CA ASP A 120 7.49 -20.85 12.78
C ASP A 120 7.83 -20.09 11.50
N TYR A 121 6.86 -19.39 10.91
CA TYR A 121 7.05 -18.55 9.71
C TYR A 121 7.10 -17.05 10.04
N MET A 122 7.15 -16.71 11.32
CA MET A 122 7.25 -15.33 11.80
C MET A 122 8.68 -15.01 12.25
N ASN A 123 9.02 -13.72 12.28
CA ASN A 123 10.30 -13.20 12.74
C ASN A 123 11.53 -13.81 12.03
N MET A 124 11.39 -14.10 10.74
CA MET A 124 12.46 -14.68 9.91
C MET A 124 13.65 -13.72 9.74
N PRO A 125 14.87 -14.22 9.45
CA PRO A 125 16.07 -13.39 9.33
C PRO A 125 15.96 -12.23 8.33
N TYR A 126 15.25 -12.44 7.21
CA TYR A 126 15.08 -11.43 6.16
C TYR A 126 14.20 -10.24 6.61
N ASP A 127 13.34 -10.41 7.61
CA ASP A 127 12.46 -9.35 8.15
C ASP A 127 12.13 -9.60 9.63
N ARG A 128 13.11 -9.32 10.50
CA ARG A 128 12.94 -9.46 11.94
C ARG A 128 11.81 -8.60 12.47
N GLY A 129 10.95 -9.21 13.28
CA GLY A 129 9.72 -8.63 13.78
C GLY A 129 8.64 -8.42 12.72
N ASN A 130 8.79 -9.01 11.52
CA ASN A 130 7.85 -8.85 10.40
C ASN A 130 7.49 -7.38 10.14
N LYS A 131 8.51 -6.52 10.12
CA LYS A 131 8.33 -5.07 10.07
C LYS A 131 7.81 -4.62 8.71
N TYR A 132 8.13 -5.32 7.64
CA TYR A 132 7.81 -4.95 6.26
C TYR A 132 6.94 -5.99 5.52
N SER A 133 6.85 -7.22 6.03
CA SER A 133 6.25 -8.35 5.31
C SER A 133 5.41 -9.27 6.20
N MET A 134 4.38 -9.88 5.62
CA MET A 134 3.58 -10.97 6.24
C MET A 134 3.70 -12.23 5.38
N PRO A 135 3.77 -13.43 5.99
CA PRO A 135 3.74 -14.69 5.24
C PRO A 135 2.38 -14.88 4.56
N TYR A 136 2.41 -15.38 3.31
CA TYR A 136 1.21 -15.72 2.53
C TYR A 136 1.13 -17.23 2.29
N PHE A 137 2.07 -17.77 1.53
CA PHE A 137 2.31 -19.20 1.38
C PHE A 137 3.79 -19.52 1.56
N PHE A 138 4.09 -20.77 1.91
CA PHE A 138 5.44 -21.31 1.95
C PHE A 138 5.48 -22.62 1.14
N GLY A 139 6.67 -22.98 0.65
CA GLY A 139 6.88 -24.22 -0.08
C GLY A 139 8.35 -24.46 -0.36
N THR A 140 8.65 -25.59 -0.99
CA THR A 140 10.00 -25.96 -1.42
C THR A 140 10.01 -26.25 -2.90
N VAL A 141 11.09 -25.90 -3.59
CA VAL A 141 11.35 -26.38 -4.95
C VAL A 141 11.93 -27.80 -4.85
N GLY A 142 11.35 -28.73 -5.61
CA GLY A 142 11.78 -30.13 -5.64
C GLY A 142 11.83 -30.67 -7.05
N ILE A 143 12.34 -31.90 -7.18
CA ILE A 143 12.34 -32.66 -8.42
C ILE A 143 11.30 -33.76 -8.26
N PHE A 144 10.29 -33.78 -9.14
CA PHE A 144 9.37 -34.91 -9.23
C PHE A 144 9.99 -35.92 -10.19
N ILE A 145 10.24 -37.14 -9.72
CA ILE A 145 10.85 -38.24 -10.48
C ILE A 145 9.80 -39.30 -10.73
#